data_AF-A0A258H317-F1
#
_entry.id   AF-A0A258H317-F1
#
_cell.length_a   1.000
_cell.length_b   1.000
_cell.length_c   1.000
_cell.angle_alpha   90.00
_cell.angle_beta   90.00
_cell.angle_gamma   90.00
#
_symmetry.space_group_name_H-M   'P 1'
#
loop_
_entity.id
_entity.type
_entity.pdbx_description
1 polymer ?
#
loop_
_entity_poly.entity_id
_entity_poly.type
_entity_poly.pdbx_seq_one_letter_code
_entity_poly.pdbx_strand_id
1 'polypeptide(L)'
;MKMSVREARAHFAAAIEAAERGERVIITRNGEAVAELGPVQKPSTEGFWERNARVRKEMGLDKLEPDRPLDDRWLEEFNDPAWTRELFGPDYDDDEPERT
;
A
#
# COMPACT_ATOMS: atom_id res chain seq x y z
N MET A 1 3.03 -20.51 4.97
CA MET A 1 3.04 -21.50 6.07
C MET A 1 2.29 -20.95 7.29
N LYS A 2 1.70 -21.82 8.13
CA LYS A 2 1.06 -21.44 9.41
C LYS A 2 1.69 -22.21 10.57
N MET A 3 1.86 -21.58 11.71
CA MET A 3 2.36 -22.22 12.94
C MET A 3 1.80 -21.53 14.18
N SER A 4 1.59 -22.27 15.25
CA SER A 4 1.21 -21.70 16.54
C SER A 4 2.37 -20.94 17.18
N VAL A 5 2.10 -20.04 18.14
CA VAL A 5 3.14 -19.37 18.95
C VAL A 5 4.09 -20.38 19.61
N ARG A 6 3.58 -21.55 20.03
CA ARG A 6 4.39 -22.60 20.66
C ARG A 6 5.36 -23.22 19.64
N GLU A 7 4.87 -23.57 18.45
CA GLU A 7 5.69 -24.13 17.37
C GLU A 7 6.70 -23.10 16.86
N ALA A 8 6.29 -21.84 16.71
CA ALA A 8 7.17 -20.76 16.29
C ALA A 8 8.34 -20.55 17.25
N ARG A 9 8.12 -20.70 18.57
CA ARG A 9 9.20 -20.65 19.58
C ARG A 9 10.14 -21.83 19.49
N ALA A 10 9.61 -23.04 19.27
CA ALA A 10 10.41 -24.27 19.19
C ALA A 10 11.21 -24.36 17.87
N HIS A 11 10.66 -23.82 16.78
CA HIS A 11 11.19 -23.95 15.43
C HIS A 11 11.49 -22.59 14.79
N PHE A 12 11.93 -21.62 15.60
CA PHE A 12 12.14 -20.25 15.12
C PHE A 12 13.15 -20.17 13.97
N ALA A 13 14.23 -20.96 14.03
CA ALA A 13 15.22 -21.03 12.96
C ALA A 13 14.59 -21.45 11.61
N ALA A 14 13.73 -22.48 11.61
CA ALA A 14 13.04 -22.94 10.41
C ALA A 14 12.05 -21.89 9.87
N ALA A 15 11.43 -21.11 10.76
CA ALA A 15 10.58 -19.99 10.35
C ALA A 15 11.39 -18.88 9.65
N ILE A 16 12.61 -18.59 10.15
CA ILE A 16 13.54 -17.64 9.52
C ILE A 16 14.00 -18.16 8.16
N GLU A 17 14.43 -19.40 8.05
CA GLU A 17 14.84 -20.00 6.77
C GLU A 17 13.72 -19.96 5.74
N ALA A 18 12.47 -20.19 6.15
CA ALA A 18 11.32 -20.05 5.27
C ALA A 18 11.14 -18.60 4.78
N ALA A 19 11.27 -17.63 5.69
CA ALA A 19 11.23 -16.21 5.34
C ALA A 19 12.36 -15.80 4.38
N GLU A 20 13.57 -16.31 4.57
CA GLU A 20 14.73 -16.06 3.69
C GLU A 20 14.50 -16.61 2.28
N ARG A 21 13.79 -17.73 2.14
CA ARG A 21 13.37 -18.27 0.83
C ARG A 21 12.23 -17.48 0.18
N GLY A 22 11.72 -16.44 0.83
CA GLY A 22 10.62 -15.62 0.32
C GLY A 22 9.24 -16.10 0.73
N GLU A 23 9.14 -17.13 1.57
CA GLU A 23 7.86 -17.62 2.08
C GLU A 23 7.33 -16.71 3.20
N ARG A 24 6.00 -16.67 3.37
CA ARG A 24 5.35 -16.01 4.52
C ARG A 24 4.90 -17.03 5.54
N VAL A 25 5.20 -16.77 6.81
CA VAL A 25 4.87 -17.60 7.97
C VAL A 25 3.90 -16.84 8.86
N ILE A 26 2.67 -17.33 8.97
CA ILE A 26 1.66 -16.75 9.85
C ILE A 26 1.73 -17.46 11.21
N ILE A 27 1.97 -16.70 12.26
CA ILE A 27 2.01 -17.19 13.64
C ILE A 27 0.63 -16.98 14.26
N THR A 28 0.07 -18.05 14.82
CA THR A 28 -1.27 -18.04 15.41
C THR A 28 -1.27 -18.29 16.92
N ARG A 29 -2.23 -17.69 17.63
CA ARG A 29 -2.53 -17.96 19.04
C ARG A 29 -3.99 -18.39 19.12
N ASN A 30 -4.25 -19.59 19.64
CA ASN A 30 -5.61 -20.15 19.72
C ASN A 30 -6.33 -20.18 18.35
N GLY A 31 -5.59 -20.39 17.27
CA GLY A 31 -6.13 -20.41 15.90
C GLY A 31 -6.21 -19.04 15.20
N GLU A 32 -6.10 -17.94 15.94
CA GLU A 32 -6.14 -16.59 15.38
C GLU A 32 -4.75 -16.11 14.99
N ALA A 33 -4.61 -15.43 13.85
CA ALA A 33 -3.34 -14.85 13.40
C ALA A 33 -2.95 -13.67 14.29
N VAL A 34 -1.72 -13.69 14.82
CA VAL A 34 -1.21 -12.65 15.73
C VAL A 34 0.09 -12.02 15.27
N ALA A 35 0.83 -12.68 14.38
CA ALA A 35 2.04 -12.13 13.77
C ALA A 35 2.32 -12.77 12.41
N GLU A 36 3.09 -12.08 11.59
CA GLU A 36 3.60 -12.57 10.31
C GLU A 36 5.12 -12.40 10.28
N LEU A 37 5.81 -13.43 9.80
CA LEU A 37 7.21 -13.38 9.45
C LEU A 37 7.32 -13.61 7.93
N GLY A 38 8.12 -12.78 7.26
CA GLY A 38 8.33 -12.88 5.83
C GLY A 38 9.70 -12.31 5.43
N PRO A 39 10.05 -12.37 4.14
CA PRO A 39 11.31 -11.83 3.65
C PRO A 39 11.44 -10.35 4.00
N VAL A 40 12.66 -9.95 4.41
CA VAL A 40 12.99 -8.54 4.64
C VAL A 40 12.74 -7.75 3.35
N GLN A 41 11.80 -6.81 3.41
CA GLN A 41 11.56 -5.90 2.31
C GLN A 41 12.71 -4.89 2.28
N LYS A 42 13.60 -5.04 1.31
CA LYS A 42 14.64 -4.02 1.10
C LYS A 42 13.94 -2.75 0.61
N PRO A 43 14.20 -1.58 1.22
CA PRO A 43 13.75 -0.33 0.64
C PRO A 43 14.28 -0.25 -0.80
N SER A 44 13.40 0.10 -1.75
CA SER A 44 13.86 0.24 -3.13
C SER A 44 14.87 1.40 -3.18
N THR A 45 15.98 1.18 -3.86
CA THR A 45 16.89 2.27 -4.27
C THR A 45 16.26 3.15 -5.35
N GLU A 46 15.16 2.67 -5.93
CA GLU A 46 14.37 3.40 -6.90
C GLU A 46 13.48 4.44 -6.20
N GLY A 47 13.46 5.65 -6.77
CA GLY A 47 12.60 6.73 -6.30
C GLY A 47 11.12 6.40 -6.44
N PHE A 48 10.29 7.10 -5.66
CA PHE A 48 8.84 6.91 -5.62
C PHE A 48 8.20 7.03 -7.01
N TRP A 49 8.66 7.99 -7.82
CA TRP A 49 8.11 8.26 -9.15
C TRP A 49 8.45 7.17 -10.15
N GLU A 50 9.69 6.71 -10.19
CA GLU A 50 10.15 5.65 -11.08
C GLU A 50 9.46 4.32 -10.77
N ARG A 51 9.34 3.99 -9.47
CA ARG A 51 8.60 2.81 -9.02
C ARG A 51 7.14 2.85 -9.46
N ASN A 52 6.47 3.99 -9.26
CA ASN A 52 5.08 4.17 -9.67
C ASN A 52 4.91 4.10 -11.19
N ALA A 53 5.83 4.68 -11.97
CA ALA A 53 5.80 4.60 -13.42
C ALA A 53 5.91 3.14 -13.91
N ARG A 54 6.82 2.34 -13.33
CA ARG A 54 6.93 0.91 -13.66
C ARG A 54 5.65 0.16 -13.29
N VAL A 55 5.15 0.31 -12.07
CA VAL A 55 3.95 -0.42 -11.62
C VAL A 55 2.73 -0.07 -12.48
N ARG A 56 2.54 1.21 -12.83
CA ARG A 56 1.47 1.62 -13.75
C ARG A 56 1.57 0.91 -15.09
N LYS A 57 2.78 0.81 -15.66
CA LYS A 57 3.02 0.10 -16.91
C LYS A 57 2.78 -1.42 -16.80
N GLU A 58 3.24 -2.05 -15.72
CA GLU A 58 3.03 -3.49 -15.47
C GLU A 58 1.53 -3.82 -15.33
N MET A 59 0.78 -2.91 -14.71
CA MET A 59 -0.67 -3.04 -14.51
C MET A 59 -1.50 -2.58 -15.72
N GLY A 60 -0.85 -2.08 -16.78
CA GLY A 60 -1.53 -1.52 -17.96
C GLY A 60 -2.30 -0.23 -17.69
N LEU A 61 -2.06 0.41 -16.55
CA LEU A 61 -2.69 1.69 -16.16
C LEU A 61 -2.16 2.85 -16.99
N ASP A 62 -0.99 2.71 -17.62
CA ASP A 62 -0.45 3.67 -18.59
C ASP A 62 -1.27 3.77 -19.88
N LYS A 63 -2.12 2.78 -20.15
CA LYS A 63 -2.98 2.70 -21.34
C LYS A 63 -4.45 2.97 -21.04
N LEU A 64 -4.79 3.15 -19.76
CA LEU A 64 -6.14 3.52 -19.36
C LEU A 64 -6.36 4.98 -19.72
N GLU A 65 -7.13 5.21 -20.77
CA GLU A 65 -7.65 6.53 -21.06
C GLU A 65 -8.72 6.85 -20.01
N PRO A 66 -8.62 8.01 -19.33
CA PRO A 66 -9.64 8.41 -18.39
C PRO A 66 -10.98 8.57 -19.11
N ASP A 67 -12.06 8.21 -18.41
CA ASP A 67 -13.45 8.32 -18.88
C ASP A 67 -13.90 9.76 -19.14
N ARG A 68 -13.14 10.72 -18.61
CA ARG A 68 -13.27 12.15 -18.82
C ARG A 68 -11.91 12.76 -19.17
N PRO A 69 -11.88 13.79 -20.03
CA PRO A 69 -10.64 14.50 -20.30
C PRO A 69 -10.12 15.12 -18.99
N LEU A 70 -8.88 14.79 -18.62
CA LEU A 70 -8.16 15.44 -17.52
C LEU A 70 -7.51 16.74 -18.04
N ASP A 71 -8.34 17.62 -18.58
CA ASP A 71 -7.93 18.92 -19.13
C ASP A 71 -7.95 20.03 -18.05
N ASP A 72 -7.66 21.26 -18.45
CA ASP A 72 -7.59 22.41 -17.53
C ASP A 72 -8.93 22.61 -16.79
N ARG A 73 -10.06 22.34 -17.45
CA ARG A 73 -11.38 22.46 -16.84
C ARG A 73 -11.60 21.38 -15.77
N TRP A 74 -11.22 20.14 -16.05
CA TRP A 74 -11.25 19.08 -15.04
C TRP A 74 -10.39 19.46 -13.82
N LEU A 75 -9.21 20.05 -14.05
CA LEU A 75 -8.33 20.47 -12.97
C LEU A 75 -8.93 21.61 -12.14
N GLU A 76 -9.61 22.57 -12.77
CA GLU A 76 -10.35 23.63 -12.06
C GLU A 76 -11.46 23.04 -11.19
N GLU A 77 -12.26 22.09 -11.71
CA GLU A 77 -13.33 21.42 -10.96
C GLU A 77 -12.77 20.58 -9.81
N PHE A 78 -11.64 19.88 -10.00
CA PHE A 78 -10.99 19.10 -8.95
C PHE A 78 -10.43 19.97 -7.82
N ASN A 79 -9.86 21.13 -8.17
CA ASN A 79 -9.30 22.07 -7.20
C ASN A 79 -10.36 22.97 -6.55
N ASP A 80 -11.63 22.89 -6.95
CA ASP A 80 -12.71 23.64 -6.32
C ASP A 80 -13.00 23.07 -4.92
N PRO A 81 -12.77 23.84 -3.85
CA PRO A 81 -13.06 23.38 -2.48
C PRO A 81 -14.54 23.06 -2.26
N ALA A 82 -15.46 23.62 -3.07
CA ALA A 82 -16.87 23.28 -3.02
C ALA A 82 -17.13 21.84 -3.50
N TRP A 83 -16.40 21.39 -4.52
CA TRP A 83 -16.50 20.02 -5.04
C TRP A 83 -16.04 19.00 -4.00
N THR A 84 -14.92 19.28 -3.31
CA THR A 84 -14.42 18.42 -2.22
C THR A 84 -15.39 18.35 -1.04
N ARG A 85 -16.02 19.47 -0.65
CA ARG A 85 -17.05 19.52 0.40
C ARG A 85 -18.34 18.79 0.01
N GLU A 86 -18.70 18.79 -1.28
CA GLU A 86 -19.83 18.00 -1.78
C GLU A 86 -19.56 16.50 -1.66
N LEU A 87 -18.34 16.06 -2.01
CA LEU A 87 -17.97 14.64 -2.02
C LEU A 87 -17.75 14.07 -0.61
N PHE A 88 -17.07 14.81 0.27
CA PHE A 88 -16.67 14.34 1.60
C PHE A 88 -17.53 14.90 2.74
N GLY A 89 -18.42 15.86 2.45
CA GLY A 89 -19.29 16.50 3.42
C GLY A 89 -18.77 17.85 3.93
N PRO A 90 -19.63 18.63 4.60
CA PRO A 90 -19.32 19.99 5.06
C PRO A 90 -18.24 20.04 6.15
N ASP A 91 -17.99 18.92 6.81
CA ASP A 91 -16.99 18.78 7.87
C ASP A 91 -15.61 18.36 7.33
N TYR A 92 -15.44 18.26 6.01
CA TYR A 92 -14.15 18.03 5.39
C TYR A 92 -13.27 19.28 5.56
N ASP A 93 -12.21 19.12 6.34
CA ASP A 93 -11.13 20.10 6.51
C ASP A 93 -9.87 19.52 5.86
N ASP A 94 -9.20 20.32 5.04
CA ASP A 94 -7.94 19.91 4.40
C ASP A 94 -6.81 20.19 5.38
N ASP A 95 -6.35 19.14 6.07
CA ASP A 95 -5.27 19.21 7.06
C ASP A 95 -3.90 19.58 6.45
N GLU A 96 -3.79 19.79 5.14
CA GLU A 96 -2.54 20.18 4.49
C GLU A 96 -2.12 21.60 4.89
N PRO A 97 -0.91 21.79 5.48
CA PRO A 97 -0.43 23.11 5.82
C PRO A 97 -0.19 23.91 4.54
N GLU A 98 -0.76 25.12 4.47
CA GLU A 98 -0.51 26.06 3.37
C GLU A 98 1.00 26.20 3.15
N ARG A 99 1.47 25.72 1.99
CA ARG A 99 2.88 25.85 1.61
C ARG A 99 3.15 27.33 1.30
N THR A 100 3.82 28.00 2.23
CA THR A 100 4.36 29.36 2.08
C THR A 100 5.67 29.40 1.32
#